data_AF-A0A0D2S4W3-F1
#
_entry.id   AF-A0A0D2S4W3-F1
#
_cell.length_a   1.000
_cell.length_b   1.000
_cell.length_c   1.000
_cell.angle_alpha   90.00
_cell.angle_beta   90.00
_cell.angle_gamma   90.00
#
_symmetry.space_group_name_H-M   'P 1'
#
loop_
_entity.id
_entity.type
_entity.pdbx_description
1 polymer ?
#
loop_
_entity_poly.entity_id
_entity_poly.type
_entity_poly.pdbx_seq_one_letter_code
_entity_poly.pdbx_strand_id
1 'polypeptide(L)'
;MGRIATAAIVSLWVIPVSVLVNRIVPDPYMDEIFHIPQAQKYCNGDFMSWDPMITTPPGLYYLSLVHVAALLPSKYVLQLASSFPEACSTAVLRSVNGVLAVLCSIIVYEIITHLRPAFDDRKATLFAAVLALYPLHWFFTFLYYTDVASLTAVLAMYLACLKKKYLFSALLGAMAVVIRQTNIIWMLFVACSGVIDITMAHQKDSVEVDDSKASNKGTNLSALNTSVNVSSNLKRRKSRGNSKANQHIFYPSNASSASPTLGLLHEIQAIVLSSWRMKWELLVSFSPFFFVLLAFVAFLLWNGSVVLGAKEAHAVSPHFAQIMYFSIVSTLFAAPLHFTIGHALDLFQSFWKNRLLGFLLLFLASIASLLSVHFFSIAHPYLLADNRHYTFYLWRKIIIFHWSMKYLLVPFYVYSWFSIFRLLGKTRMRIWTLVYFFATSAVLIPAPLIEFRYYTIPFYFFILHTSINDSRSWLLIGILYTVLNAFTMTMFLFRPFHWDHVPGVQRFIW
;
A
#
# COMPACT_ATOMS: atom_id res chain seq x y z
N MET A 1 -6.20 23.48 1.06
CA MET A 1 -6.61 23.43 -0.37
C MET A 1 -6.00 22.24 -1.11
N GLY A 2 -5.01 21.55 -0.51
CA GLY A 2 -4.26 20.48 -1.17
C GLY A 2 -5.11 19.35 -1.77
N ARG A 3 -6.17 18.86 -1.10
CA ARG A 3 -7.04 17.79 -1.67
C ARG A 3 -7.57 18.12 -3.06
N ILE A 4 -8.11 19.33 -3.22
CA ILE A 4 -8.72 19.78 -4.48
C ILE A 4 -7.62 19.96 -5.53
N ALA A 5 -6.47 20.50 -5.13
CA ALA A 5 -5.32 20.64 -6.02
C ALA A 5 -4.80 19.28 -6.51
N THR A 6 -4.64 18.29 -5.61
CA THR A 6 -4.25 16.92 -5.99
C THR A 6 -5.26 16.32 -6.96
N ALA A 7 -6.56 16.41 -6.66
CA ALA A 7 -7.61 15.88 -7.54
C ALA A 7 -7.58 16.53 -8.93
N ALA A 8 -7.44 17.85 -9.00
CA ALA A 8 -7.37 18.59 -10.26
C ALA A 8 -6.11 18.22 -11.08
N ILE A 9 -4.94 18.15 -10.43
CA ILE A 9 -3.67 17.77 -11.07
C ILE A 9 -3.77 16.36 -11.66
N VAL A 10 -4.25 15.38 -10.88
CA VAL A 10 -4.37 13.99 -11.34
C VAL A 10 -5.38 13.88 -12.47
N SER A 11 -6.52 14.58 -12.37
CA SER A 11 -7.53 14.59 -13.42
C SER A 11 -7.01 15.16 -14.75
N LEU A 12 -6.05 16.10 -14.70
CA LEU A 12 -5.47 16.74 -15.88
C LEU A 12 -4.81 15.75 -16.84
N TRP A 13 -4.23 14.65 -16.34
CA TRP A 13 -3.71 13.58 -17.20
C TRP A 13 -4.66 12.39 -17.32
N VAL A 14 -5.42 12.05 -16.28
CA VAL A 14 -6.31 10.88 -16.31
C VAL A 14 -7.36 11.03 -17.41
N ILE A 15 -7.98 12.21 -17.54
CA ILE A 15 -9.03 12.44 -18.55
C ILE A 15 -8.50 12.31 -19.98
N PRO A 16 -7.50 13.10 -20.44
CA PRO A 16 -7.05 13.04 -21.82
C PRO A 16 -6.43 11.69 -22.19
N VAL A 17 -5.70 11.05 -21.28
CA VAL A 17 -5.12 9.72 -21.55
C VAL A 17 -6.22 8.66 -21.63
N SER A 18 -7.25 8.73 -20.77
CA SER A 18 -8.42 7.83 -20.89
C SER A 18 -9.14 8.01 -22.22
N VAL A 19 -9.32 9.25 -22.70
CA VAL A 19 -9.90 9.51 -24.02
C VAL A 19 -9.03 8.92 -25.13
N LEU A 20 -7.71 9.07 -25.03
CA LEU A 20 -6.78 8.52 -26.02
C LEU A 20 -6.81 6.99 -26.05
N VAL A 21 -6.77 6.33 -24.90
CA VAL A 21 -6.83 4.86 -24.77
C VAL A 21 -8.13 4.32 -25.34
N ASN A 22 -9.28 4.92 -24.98
CA ASN A 22 -10.58 4.46 -25.48
C ASN A 22 -10.79 4.72 -26.98
N ARG A 23 -10.09 5.71 -27.57
CA ARG A 23 -10.11 5.94 -29.03
C ARG A 23 -9.25 4.92 -29.80
N ILE A 24 -8.09 4.55 -29.28
CA ILE A 24 -7.12 3.68 -29.96
C ILE A 24 -7.39 2.19 -29.68
N VAL A 25 -7.90 1.87 -28.49
CA VAL A 25 -8.18 0.51 -28.01
C VAL A 25 -9.63 0.44 -27.50
N PRO A 26 -10.63 0.57 -28.38
CA PRO A 26 -12.04 0.60 -27.95
C PRO A 26 -12.51 -0.74 -27.37
N ASP A 27 -11.94 -1.84 -27.86
CA ASP A 27 -12.33 -3.20 -27.46
C ASP A 27 -11.67 -3.63 -26.13
N PRO A 28 -12.31 -4.53 -25.37
CA PRO A 28 -11.71 -5.16 -24.19
C PRO A 28 -10.37 -5.82 -24.54
N TYR A 29 -9.34 -5.56 -23.74
CA TYR A 29 -8.00 -6.11 -23.94
C TYR A 29 -7.54 -6.94 -22.73
N MET A 30 -6.92 -8.09 -22.98
CA MET A 30 -6.37 -8.99 -21.95
C MET A 30 -7.45 -9.46 -20.96
N ASP A 31 -7.28 -9.23 -19.66
CA ASP A 31 -8.22 -9.70 -18.64
C ASP A 31 -9.60 -8.99 -18.76
N GLU A 32 -9.65 -7.84 -19.44
CA GLU A 32 -10.92 -7.14 -19.69
C GLU A 32 -11.90 -7.98 -20.52
N ILE A 33 -11.42 -8.93 -21.34
CA ILE A 33 -12.30 -9.81 -22.13
C ILE A 33 -13.20 -10.67 -21.24
N PHE A 34 -12.79 -10.93 -20.01
CA PHE A 34 -13.60 -11.64 -19.01
C PHE A 34 -14.36 -10.65 -18.12
N HIS A 35 -13.69 -9.58 -17.67
CA HIS A 35 -14.26 -8.64 -16.70
C HIS A 35 -15.35 -7.73 -17.29
N ILE A 36 -15.21 -7.26 -18.53
CA ILE A 36 -16.18 -6.34 -19.14
C ILE A 36 -17.52 -7.04 -19.41
N PRO A 37 -17.56 -8.20 -20.10
CA PRO A 37 -18.82 -8.91 -20.29
C PRO A 37 -19.48 -9.31 -18.97
N GLN A 38 -18.71 -9.71 -17.97
CA GLN A 38 -19.25 -10.03 -16.64
C GLN A 38 -19.89 -8.80 -15.97
N ALA A 39 -19.24 -7.65 -16.03
CA ALA A 39 -19.80 -6.40 -15.50
C ALA A 39 -21.08 -5.99 -16.25
N GLN A 40 -21.13 -6.19 -17.57
CA GLN A 40 -22.32 -5.92 -18.38
C GLN A 40 -23.51 -6.82 -18.01
N LYS A 41 -23.28 -8.10 -17.67
CA LYS A 41 -24.35 -8.98 -17.15
C LYS A 41 -24.94 -8.44 -15.84
N TYR A 42 -24.09 -7.96 -14.93
CA TYR A 42 -24.53 -7.33 -13.69
C TYR A 42 -25.30 -6.03 -13.95
N CYS A 43 -24.89 -5.24 -14.93
CA CYS A 43 -25.63 -4.05 -15.36
C CYS A 43 -27.04 -4.38 -15.90
N ASN A 44 -27.20 -5.57 -16.48
CA ASN A 44 -28.49 -6.08 -16.95
C ASN A 44 -29.32 -6.76 -15.85
N GLY A 45 -28.85 -6.73 -14.60
CA GLY A 45 -29.54 -7.34 -13.45
C GLY A 45 -29.30 -8.85 -13.28
N ASP A 46 -28.46 -9.46 -14.11
CA ASP A 46 -28.06 -10.86 -13.95
C ASP A 46 -26.85 -10.96 -13.00
N PHE A 47 -27.16 -11.14 -11.72
CA PHE A 47 -26.17 -11.31 -10.64
C PHE A 47 -25.81 -12.77 -10.37
N MET A 48 -26.49 -13.72 -11.02
CA MET A 48 -26.33 -15.15 -10.76
C MET A 48 -25.35 -15.81 -11.73
N SER A 49 -25.12 -15.22 -12.90
CA SER A 49 -24.10 -15.70 -13.82
C SER A 49 -22.69 -15.29 -13.40
N TRP A 50 -21.75 -16.23 -13.55
CA TRP A 50 -20.34 -16.00 -13.24
C TRP A 50 -19.44 -16.67 -14.27
N ASP A 51 -18.48 -15.91 -14.80
CA ASP A 51 -17.45 -16.44 -15.69
C ASP A 51 -16.41 -17.27 -14.90
N PRO A 52 -16.20 -18.56 -15.22
CA PRO A 52 -15.30 -19.44 -14.48
C PRO A 52 -13.82 -19.08 -14.61
N MET A 53 -13.43 -18.21 -15.55
CA MET A 53 -12.05 -17.73 -15.71
C MET A 53 -11.71 -16.61 -14.72
N ILE A 54 -12.72 -16.00 -14.08
CA ILE A 54 -12.52 -14.87 -13.18
C ILE A 54 -12.12 -15.35 -11.78
N THR A 55 -10.91 -14.99 -11.36
CA THR A 55 -10.30 -15.46 -10.11
C THR A 55 -10.58 -14.56 -8.90
N THR A 56 -11.10 -13.35 -9.14
CA THR A 56 -11.35 -12.31 -8.12
C THR A 56 -12.84 -12.18 -7.81
N PRO A 57 -13.24 -11.72 -6.61
CA PRO A 57 -14.65 -11.56 -6.27
C PRO A 57 -15.29 -10.34 -6.96
N PRO A 58 -16.63 -10.22 -6.94
CA PRO A 58 -17.39 -9.23 -7.73
C PRO A 58 -17.23 -7.76 -7.30
N GLY A 59 -16.31 -7.42 -6.38
CA GLY A 59 -16.22 -6.08 -5.78
C GLY A 59 -16.08 -4.95 -6.80
N LEU A 60 -15.29 -5.15 -7.85
CA LEU A 60 -15.17 -4.16 -8.93
C LEU A 60 -16.49 -3.94 -9.66
N TYR A 61 -17.29 -4.99 -9.87
CA TYR A 61 -18.56 -4.88 -10.60
C TYR A 61 -19.60 -4.10 -9.79
N TYR A 62 -19.67 -4.33 -8.48
CA TYR A 62 -20.53 -3.53 -7.61
C TYR A 62 -20.13 -2.06 -7.59
N LEU A 63 -18.84 -1.75 -7.58
CA LEU A 63 -18.35 -0.38 -7.70
C LEU A 63 -18.75 0.25 -9.04
N SER A 64 -18.69 -0.51 -10.12
CA SER A 64 -19.13 -0.06 -11.45
C SER A 64 -20.61 0.25 -11.50
N LEU A 65 -21.47 -0.56 -10.87
CA LEU A 65 -22.91 -0.27 -10.77
C LEU A 65 -23.18 1.04 -10.02
N VAL A 66 -22.49 1.27 -8.90
CA VAL A 66 -22.60 2.52 -8.14
C VAL A 66 -22.14 3.70 -8.99
N HIS A 67 -21.04 3.56 -9.73
CA HIS A 67 -20.52 4.59 -10.62
C HIS A 67 -21.49 4.91 -11.77
N VAL A 68 -22.02 3.90 -12.44
CA VAL A 68 -23.02 4.06 -13.52
C VAL A 68 -24.29 4.71 -12.98
N ALA A 69 -24.78 4.27 -11.82
CA ALA A 69 -25.95 4.87 -11.18
C ALA A 69 -25.73 6.35 -10.82
N ALA A 70 -24.51 6.73 -10.42
CA ALA A 70 -24.16 8.12 -10.13
C ALA A 70 -24.08 9.02 -11.40
N LEU A 71 -23.84 8.43 -12.58
CA LEU A 71 -23.80 9.14 -13.85
C LEU A 71 -25.19 9.32 -14.48
N LEU A 72 -26.18 8.49 -14.12
CA LEU A 72 -27.54 8.55 -14.67
C LEU A 72 -28.40 9.57 -13.90
N PRO A 73 -29.09 10.51 -14.57
CA PRO A 73 -29.99 11.44 -13.91
C PRO A 73 -31.16 10.70 -13.22
N SER A 74 -31.45 11.08 -11.98
CA SER A 74 -32.46 10.48 -11.10
C SER A 74 -33.89 10.38 -11.66
N LYS A 75 -34.21 11.05 -12.77
CA LYS A 75 -35.51 10.98 -13.47
C LYS A 75 -35.69 9.73 -14.35
N TYR A 76 -34.63 8.98 -14.65
CA TYR A 76 -34.68 7.82 -15.56
C TYR A 76 -34.66 6.46 -14.84
N VAL A 77 -34.57 6.45 -13.51
CA VAL A 77 -34.54 5.23 -12.67
C VAL A 77 -35.89 4.48 -12.66
N LEU A 78 -36.99 5.09 -13.16
CA LEU A 78 -38.31 4.45 -13.26
C LEU A 78 -38.65 3.90 -14.65
N GLN A 79 -37.87 4.20 -15.70
CA GLN A 79 -38.04 3.64 -17.05
C GLN A 79 -36.97 2.58 -17.32
N LEU A 80 -36.95 1.55 -16.47
CA LEU A 80 -35.91 0.52 -16.45
C LEU A 80 -36.37 -0.76 -17.17
N ALA A 81 -35.89 -0.97 -18.40
CA ALA A 81 -35.69 -2.31 -18.96
C ALA A 81 -34.88 -2.32 -20.28
N SER A 82 -34.88 -1.25 -21.09
CA SER A 82 -34.44 -1.35 -22.49
C SER A 82 -33.10 -0.68 -22.85
N SER A 83 -32.49 0.14 -21.97
CA SER A 83 -31.32 0.99 -22.34
C SER A 83 -30.09 0.84 -21.42
N PHE A 84 -30.10 -0.10 -20.47
CA PHE A 84 -28.94 -0.41 -19.61
C PHE A 84 -27.67 -0.94 -20.33
N PRO A 85 -27.77 -1.63 -21.48
CA PRO A 85 -26.59 -2.13 -22.19
C PRO A 85 -25.64 -1.02 -22.68
N GLU A 86 -26.16 0.15 -23.06
CA GLU A 86 -25.34 1.30 -23.49
C GLU A 86 -24.65 2.00 -22.31
N ALA A 87 -25.24 1.92 -21.11
CA ALA A 87 -24.72 2.57 -19.91
C ALA A 87 -23.44 1.90 -19.37
N CYS A 88 -23.21 0.62 -19.68
CA CYS A 88 -22.00 -0.13 -19.28
C CYS A 88 -21.07 -0.45 -20.46
N SER A 89 -20.87 0.53 -21.34
CA SER A 89 -19.84 0.43 -22.38
C SER A 89 -18.43 0.29 -21.77
N THR A 90 -17.49 -0.26 -22.54
CA THR A 90 -16.08 -0.41 -22.16
C THR A 90 -15.48 0.90 -21.62
N ALA A 91 -15.76 2.03 -22.26
CA ALA A 91 -15.26 3.34 -21.85
C ALA A 91 -15.81 3.77 -20.49
N VAL A 92 -17.10 3.54 -20.22
CA VAL A 92 -17.72 3.87 -18.92
C VAL A 92 -17.15 2.97 -17.83
N LEU A 93 -17.00 1.67 -18.08
CA LEU A 93 -16.40 0.75 -17.11
C LEU A 93 -14.94 1.11 -16.81
N ARG A 94 -14.12 1.41 -17.82
CA ARG A 94 -12.75 1.91 -17.62
C ARG A 94 -12.71 3.23 -16.83
N SER A 95 -13.71 4.11 -17.00
CA SER A 95 -13.78 5.37 -16.26
C SER A 95 -13.91 5.18 -14.75
N VAL A 96 -14.41 4.02 -14.28
CA VAL A 96 -14.44 3.64 -12.86
C VAL A 96 -13.03 3.68 -12.28
N ASN A 97 -12.05 3.09 -12.97
CA ASN A 97 -10.65 3.14 -12.54
C ASN A 97 -10.06 4.55 -12.61
N GLY A 98 -10.45 5.35 -13.60
CA GLY A 98 -10.10 6.77 -13.66
C GLY A 98 -10.55 7.54 -12.42
N VAL A 99 -11.82 7.39 -12.01
CA VAL A 99 -12.37 8.03 -10.81
C VAL A 99 -11.71 7.50 -9.54
N LEU A 100 -11.52 6.18 -9.45
CA LEU A 100 -10.86 5.56 -8.30
C LEU A 100 -9.40 5.98 -8.17
N ALA A 101 -8.67 6.21 -9.26
CA ALA A 101 -7.30 6.74 -9.23
C ALA A 101 -7.26 8.18 -8.68
N VAL A 102 -8.20 9.03 -9.08
CA VAL A 102 -8.33 10.38 -8.50
C VAL A 102 -8.66 10.29 -7.01
N LEU A 103 -9.60 9.43 -6.61
CA LEU A 103 -9.92 9.19 -5.20
C LEU A 103 -8.72 8.66 -4.40
N CYS A 104 -7.99 7.70 -4.97
CA CYS A 104 -6.77 7.13 -4.41
C CYS A 104 -5.74 8.24 -4.12
N SER A 105 -5.53 9.16 -5.06
CA SER A 105 -4.59 10.27 -4.88
C SER A 105 -4.99 11.22 -3.73
N ILE A 106 -6.29 11.45 -3.52
CA ILE A 106 -6.81 12.24 -2.38
C ILE A 106 -6.56 11.48 -1.07
N ILE A 107 -6.81 10.17 -1.04
CA ILE A 107 -6.55 9.32 0.13
C ILE A 107 -5.05 9.30 0.46
N VAL A 108 -4.19 9.20 -0.55
CA VAL A 108 -2.73 9.28 -0.40
C VAL A 108 -2.31 10.63 0.18
N TYR A 109 -2.85 11.74 -0.34
CA TYR A 109 -2.62 13.08 0.24
C TYR A 109 -3.01 13.12 1.72
N GLU A 110 -4.20 12.60 2.07
CA GLU A 110 -4.66 12.53 3.45
C GLU A 110 -3.74 11.71 4.35
N ILE A 111 -3.30 10.54 3.88
CA ILE A 111 -2.34 9.71 4.62
C ILE A 111 -1.02 10.47 4.83
N ILE A 112 -0.50 11.14 3.80
CA ILE A 112 0.74 11.90 3.89
C ILE A 112 0.61 13.02 4.94
N THR A 113 -0.47 13.81 4.89
CA THR A 113 -0.70 14.89 5.87
C THR A 113 -0.88 14.36 7.29
N HIS A 114 -1.48 13.17 7.45
CA HIS A 114 -1.65 12.54 8.76
C HIS A 114 -0.34 11.98 9.33
N LEU A 115 0.47 11.33 8.49
CA LEU A 115 1.77 10.76 8.88
C LEU A 115 2.85 11.84 9.05
N ARG A 116 2.73 12.97 8.35
CA ARG A 116 3.73 14.04 8.32
C ARG A 116 3.06 15.42 8.47
N PRO A 117 2.56 15.77 9.67
CA PRO A 117 1.84 17.02 9.90
C PRO A 117 2.69 18.29 9.70
N ALA A 118 4.01 18.16 9.69
CA ALA A 118 4.94 19.27 9.42
C ALA A 118 5.03 19.64 7.92
N PHE A 119 4.43 18.85 7.02
CA PHE A 119 4.46 19.15 5.60
C PHE A 119 3.47 20.26 5.25
N ASP A 120 3.90 21.19 4.41
CA ASP A 120 3.04 22.16 3.79
C ASP A 120 2.16 21.52 2.70
N ASP A 121 1.01 22.14 2.44
CA ASP A 121 0.02 21.69 1.45
C ASP A 121 0.66 21.40 0.09
N ARG A 122 1.65 22.22 -0.34
CA ARG A 122 2.31 22.07 -1.63
C ARG A 122 3.19 20.82 -1.70
N LYS A 123 4.00 20.54 -0.68
CA LYS A 123 4.81 19.31 -0.63
C LYS A 123 3.94 18.06 -0.56
N ALA A 124 2.91 18.06 0.28
CA ALA A 124 1.98 16.93 0.36
C ALA A 124 1.27 16.69 -0.99
N THR A 125 0.85 17.77 -1.67
CA THR A 125 0.26 17.71 -3.02
C THR A 125 1.24 17.13 -4.04
N LEU A 126 2.49 17.61 -4.06
CA LEU A 126 3.54 17.11 -4.95
C LEU A 126 3.77 15.60 -4.74
N PHE A 127 3.89 15.16 -3.50
CA PHE A 127 4.19 13.76 -3.19
C PHE A 127 3.02 12.86 -3.57
N ALA A 128 1.78 13.28 -3.31
CA ALA A 128 0.59 12.55 -3.74
C ALA A 128 0.49 12.46 -5.27
N ALA A 129 0.80 13.55 -5.98
CA ALA A 129 0.82 13.56 -7.44
C ALA A 129 1.91 12.64 -8.02
N VAL A 130 3.11 12.62 -7.43
CA VAL A 130 4.19 11.70 -7.84
C VAL A 130 3.78 10.24 -7.60
N LEU A 131 3.15 9.91 -6.47
CA LEU A 131 2.66 8.55 -6.22
C LEU A 131 1.53 8.16 -7.16
N ALA A 132 0.65 9.09 -7.55
CA ALA A 132 -0.37 8.83 -8.58
C ALA A 132 0.25 8.55 -9.97
N LEU A 133 1.50 8.96 -10.22
CA LEU A 133 2.28 8.60 -11.40
C LEU A 133 3.02 7.25 -11.24
N TYR A 134 2.92 6.55 -10.11
CA TYR A 134 3.59 5.26 -9.92
C TYR A 134 3.27 4.29 -11.08
N PRO A 135 4.27 3.75 -11.82
CA PRO A 135 4.01 3.30 -13.18
C PRO A 135 2.98 2.19 -13.35
N LEU A 136 2.92 1.26 -12.39
CA LEU A 136 1.92 0.20 -12.41
C LEU A 136 0.52 0.76 -12.12
N HIS A 137 0.38 1.57 -11.07
CA HIS A 137 -0.90 2.17 -10.70
C HIS A 137 -1.43 3.09 -11.82
N TRP A 138 -0.55 3.91 -12.39
CA TRP A 138 -0.88 4.83 -13.47
C TRP A 138 -1.35 4.08 -14.72
N PHE A 139 -0.66 3.02 -15.15
CA PHE A 139 -1.06 2.29 -16.35
C PHE A 139 -2.43 1.61 -16.19
N PHE A 140 -2.67 0.91 -15.08
CA PHE A 140 -3.96 0.24 -14.81
C PHE A 140 -5.10 1.21 -14.46
N THR A 141 -4.84 2.52 -14.39
CA THR A 141 -5.90 3.55 -14.32
C THR A 141 -6.75 3.58 -15.58
N PHE A 142 -6.19 3.18 -16.73
CA PHE A 142 -6.85 3.30 -18.04
C PHE A 142 -7.48 2.00 -18.56
N LEU A 143 -7.31 0.89 -17.84
CA LEU A 143 -7.89 -0.41 -18.16
C LEU A 143 -8.78 -0.89 -17.01
N TYR A 144 -9.79 -1.70 -17.31
CA TYR A 144 -10.77 -2.18 -16.36
C TYR A 144 -10.26 -3.40 -15.56
N TYR A 145 -9.35 -3.10 -14.62
CA TYR A 145 -8.68 -4.06 -13.76
C TYR A 145 -8.99 -3.82 -12.28
N THR A 146 -8.87 -4.84 -11.44
CA THR A 146 -9.15 -4.73 -9.99
C THR A 146 -8.05 -4.01 -9.21
N ASP A 147 -6.87 -3.77 -9.79
CA ASP A 147 -5.69 -3.22 -9.12
C ASP A 147 -5.91 -1.84 -8.49
N VAL A 148 -6.50 -0.90 -9.25
CA VAL A 148 -6.75 0.47 -8.80
C VAL A 148 -7.79 0.49 -7.67
N ALA A 149 -8.88 -0.24 -7.84
CA ALA A 149 -9.92 -0.40 -6.81
C ALA A 149 -9.36 -1.03 -5.53
N SER A 150 -8.54 -2.07 -5.68
CA SER A 150 -7.89 -2.79 -4.58
C SER A 150 -6.98 -1.87 -3.77
N LEU A 151 -6.08 -1.13 -4.43
CA LEU A 151 -5.19 -0.19 -3.74
C LEU A 151 -5.99 0.91 -3.03
N THR A 152 -6.99 1.48 -3.71
CA THR A 152 -7.83 2.55 -3.17
C THR A 152 -8.53 2.10 -1.90
N ALA A 153 -9.16 0.92 -1.90
CA ALA A 153 -9.85 0.38 -0.74
C ALA A 153 -8.90 0.05 0.43
N VAL A 154 -7.73 -0.53 0.16
CA VAL A 154 -6.72 -0.83 1.18
C VAL A 154 -6.17 0.45 1.82
N LEU A 155 -5.86 1.48 1.03
CA LEU A 155 -5.41 2.76 1.56
C LEU A 155 -6.53 3.51 2.29
N ALA A 156 -7.78 3.40 1.84
CA ALA A 156 -8.93 3.97 2.54
C ALA A 156 -9.11 3.32 3.92
N MET A 157 -9.04 1.99 3.99
CA MET A 157 -9.05 1.22 5.25
C MET A 157 -7.92 1.70 6.16
N TYR A 158 -6.71 1.81 5.64
CA TYR A 158 -5.56 2.27 6.41
C TYR A 158 -5.75 3.70 6.96
N LEU A 159 -6.21 4.64 6.12
CA LEU A 159 -6.52 6.01 6.55
C LEU A 159 -7.60 6.06 7.63
N ALA A 160 -8.64 5.23 7.52
CA ALA A 160 -9.67 5.12 8.55
C ALA A 160 -9.11 4.56 9.87
N CYS A 161 -8.18 3.60 9.81
CA CYS A 161 -7.49 3.06 10.98
C CYS A 161 -6.61 4.14 11.65
N LEU A 162 -5.84 4.90 10.86
CA LEU A 162 -5.04 6.03 11.35
C LEU A 162 -5.89 7.07 12.08
N LYS A 163 -7.10 7.35 11.55
CA LYS A 163 -8.08 8.25 12.17
C LYS A 163 -8.86 7.61 13.33
N LYS A 164 -8.44 6.44 13.82
CA LYS A 164 -9.05 5.67 14.91
C LYS A 164 -10.52 5.30 14.68
N LYS A 165 -10.96 5.23 13.43
CA LYS A 165 -12.31 4.81 13.02
C LYS A 165 -12.32 3.33 12.67
N TYR A 166 -12.12 2.47 13.66
CA TYR A 166 -11.87 1.04 13.45
C TYR A 166 -13.01 0.28 12.78
N LEU A 167 -14.27 0.56 13.13
CA LEU A 167 -15.43 -0.05 12.47
C LEU A 167 -15.48 0.31 10.98
N PHE A 168 -15.34 1.60 10.65
CA PHE A 168 -15.33 2.05 9.25
C PHE A 168 -14.11 1.50 8.49
N SER A 169 -12.96 1.41 9.15
CA SER A 169 -11.77 0.77 8.59
C SER A 169 -12.01 -0.70 8.25
N ALA A 170 -12.64 -1.48 9.14
CA ALA A 170 -12.97 -2.88 8.87
C ALA A 170 -14.01 -3.05 7.75
N LEU A 171 -14.99 -2.16 7.62
CA LEU A 171 -15.94 -2.17 6.48
C LEU A 171 -15.22 -1.92 5.15
N LEU A 172 -14.29 -0.96 5.11
CA LEU A 172 -13.43 -0.74 3.95
C LEU A 172 -12.49 -1.92 3.69
N GLY A 173 -12.03 -2.60 4.74
CA GLY A 173 -11.28 -3.85 4.65
C GLY A 173 -12.09 -4.99 4.05
N ALA A 174 -13.35 -5.15 4.46
CA ALA A 174 -14.27 -6.11 3.86
C ALA A 174 -14.50 -5.81 2.37
N MET A 175 -14.71 -4.53 2.02
CA MET A 175 -14.79 -4.10 0.62
C MET A 175 -13.50 -4.44 -0.14
N ALA A 176 -12.32 -4.18 0.45
CA ALA A 176 -11.04 -4.52 -0.17
C ALA A 176 -10.92 -6.04 -0.43
N VAL A 177 -11.36 -6.89 0.50
CA VAL A 177 -11.38 -8.36 0.35
C VAL A 177 -12.33 -8.79 -0.77
N VAL A 178 -13.50 -8.15 -0.90
CA VAL A 178 -14.46 -8.43 -1.98
C VAL A 178 -13.97 -7.93 -3.34
N ILE A 179 -13.05 -6.96 -3.40
CA ILE A 179 -12.36 -6.58 -4.64
C ILE A 179 -11.26 -7.59 -5.00
N ARG A 180 -10.45 -7.99 -4.01
CA ARG A 180 -9.43 -9.05 -4.15
C ARG A 180 -9.23 -9.78 -2.84
N GLN A 181 -9.29 -11.11 -2.89
CA GLN A 181 -9.11 -12.01 -1.75
C GLN A 181 -7.77 -11.81 -1.02
N THR A 182 -6.69 -11.48 -1.75
CA THR A 182 -5.35 -11.29 -1.18
C THR A 182 -5.28 -10.08 -0.24
N ASN A 183 -6.24 -9.16 -0.32
CA ASN A 183 -6.32 -8.00 0.58
C ASN A 183 -6.62 -8.36 2.04
N ILE A 184 -7.00 -9.62 2.32
CA ILE A 184 -7.12 -10.09 3.70
C ILE A 184 -5.80 -9.92 4.47
N ILE A 185 -4.66 -10.13 3.81
CA ILE A 185 -3.34 -9.96 4.43
C ILE A 185 -3.08 -8.49 4.77
N TRP A 186 -3.47 -7.57 3.88
CA TRP A 186 -3.33 -6.14 4.14
C TRP A 186 -4.29 -5.65 5.23
N MET A 187 -5.48 -6.24 5.34
CA MET A 187 -6.39 -5.98 6.44
C MET A 187 -5.79 -6.38 7.80
N LEU A 188 -5.18 -7.56 7.88
CA LEU A 188 -4.43 -8.00 9.06
C LEU A 188 -3.23 -7.10 9.34
N PHE A 189 -2.48 -6.72 8.31
CA PHE A 189 -1.36 -5.78 8.44
C PHE A 189 -1.81 -4.43 9.04
N VAL A 190 -2.92 -3.86 8.55
CA VAL A 190 -3.48 -2.60 9.08
C VAL A 190 -3.96 -2.76 10.51
N ALA A 191 -4.62 -3.86 10.85
CA ALA A 191 -5.03 -4.16 12.23
C ALA A 191 -3.81 -4.23 13.16
N CYS A 192 -2.78 -5.01 12.80
CA CYS A 192 -1.53 -5.11 13.55
C CYS A 192 -0.82 -3.75 13.67
N SER A 193 -0.76 -2.95 12.60
CA SER A 193 -0.20 -1.59 12.66
C SER A 193 -0.96 -0.71 13.64
N GLY A 194 -2.30 -0.77 13.63
CA GLY A 194 -3.14 -0.03 14.56
C GLY A 194 -2.90 -0.44 16.03
N VAL A 195 -2.76 -1.73 16.31
CA VAL A 195 -2.43 -2.23 17.66
C VAL A 195 -1.05 -1.72 18.10
N ILE A 196 -0.05 -1.75 17.22
CA ILE A 196 1.28 -1.20 17.49
C ILE A 196 1.18 0.31 17.80
N ASP A 197 0.45 1.08 17.00
CA ASP A 197 0.34 2.52 17.20
C ASP A 197 -0.41 2.88 18.51
N ILE A 198 -1.44 2.13 18.90
CA ILE A 198 -2.16 2.33 20.19
C ILE A 198 -1.26 2.00 21.38
N THR A 199 -0.59 0.85 21.35
CA THR A 199 0.29 0.41 22.45
C THR A 199 1.45 1.38 22.65
N MET A 200 2.01 1.93 21.56
CA MET A 200 3.04 2.97 21.63
C MET A 200 2.53 4.28 22.23
N ALA A 201 1.32 4.72 21.86
CA ALA A 201 0.72 5.93 22.42
C ALA A 201 0.55 5.81 23.94
N HIS A 202 0.01 4.68 24.41
CA HIS A 202 -0.18 4.42 25.83
C HIS A 202 1.15 4.38 26.60
N GLN A 203 2.21 3.80 26.02
CA GLN A 203 3.53 3.78 26.65
C GLN A 203 4.05 5.20 26.87
N LYS A 204 3.91 6.08 25.87
CA LYS A 204 4.34 7.48 25.99
C LYS A 204 3.57 8.23 27.07
N ASP A 205 2.24 8.09 27.09
CA ASP A 205 1.39 8.73 28.11
C ASP A 205 1.74 8.23 29.52
N SER A 206 2.05 6.94 29.69
CA SER A 206 2.45 6.39 31.00
C SER A 206 3.78 6.94 31.50
N VAL A 207 4.75 7.17 30.61
CA VAL A 207 6.06 7.74 30.97
C VAL A 207 5.93 9.22 31.33
N GLU A 208 5.16 10.00 30.56
CA GLU A 208 4.89 11.41 30.87
C GLU A 208 4.16 11.59 32.22
N VAL A 209 3.26 10.67 32.57
CA VAL A 209 2.58 10.64 33.88
C VAL A 209 3.53 10.30 35.02
N ASP A 210 4.47 9.38 34.81
CA ASP A 210 5.46 9.01 35.84
C ASP A 210 6.51 10.11 36.05
N ASP A 211 6.98 10.76 34.98
CA ASP A 211 7.91 11.90 35.06
C ASP A 211 7.27 13.10 35.78
N SER A 212 6.00 13.38 35.50
CA SER A 212 5.26 14.45 36.19
C SER A 212 4.99 14.13 37.66
N LYS A 213 4.78 12.87 38.02
CA LYS A 213 4.70 12.43 39.43
C LYS A 213 6.05 12.48 40.14
N ALA A 214 7.14 12.12 39.47
CA ALA A 214 8.50 12.21 40.02
C ALA A 214 8.92 13.68 40.25
N SER A 215 8.59 14.56 39.30
CA SER A 215 8.80 16.01 39.43
C SER A 215 8.03 16.60 40.63
N ASN A 216 6.75 16.24 40.79
CA ASN A 216 5.93 16.69 41.94
C ASN A 216 6.39 16.10 43.29
N LYS A 217 6.99 14.90 43.31
CA LYS A 217 7.64 14.37 44.53
C LYS A 217 8.93 15.12 44.88
N GLY A 218 9.69 15.59 43.87
CA GLY A 218 10.86 16.44 44.07
C GLY A 218 10.53 17.83 44.64
N THR A 219 9.35 18.38 44.32
CA THR A 219 8.92 19.68 44.85
C THR A 219 8.41 19.61 46.29
N ASN A 220 7.91 18.45 46.74
CA ASN A 220 7.41 18.27 48.11
C ASN A 220 8.50 18.03 49.17
N LEU A 221 9.77 17.86 48.77
CA LEU A 221 10.91 17.74 49.71
C LEU A 221 11.73 19.05 49.85
N SER A 222 11.33 20.13 49.18
CA SER A 222 12.04 21.43 49.18
C SER A 222 11.23 22.57 49.84
N ALA A 223 10.12 22.27 50.51
CA ALA A 223 9.31 23.27 51.22
C ALA A 223 9.38 23.10 52.74
N LEU A 224 10.59 23.11 53.29
CA LEU A 224 10.80 23.42 54.71
C LEU A 224 12.09 24.21 54.84
N ASN A 225 12.00 25.52 54.61
CA ASN A 225 12.81 26.52 55.34
C ASN A 225 12.29 27.94 55.08
N THR A 226 11.85 28.53 56.19
CA THR A 226 11.89 29.94 56.57
C THR A 226 10.98 30.96 55.88
N SER A 227 10.13 31.55 56.72
CA SER A 227 9.29 32.73 56.54
C SER A 227 10.04 34.00 56.13
N VAL A 228 9.43 34.84 55.29
CA VAL A 228 9.19 36.29 55.52
C VAL A 228 8.05 36.78 54.59
N ASN A 229 7.11 37.53 55.18
CA ASN A 229 6.00 38.25 54.54
C ASN A 229 6.45 39.28 53.49
N VAL A 230 5.78 39.33 52.33
CA VAL A 230 5.31 40.60 51.72
C VAL A 230 3.99 40.34 50.99
N SER A 231 2.95 41.05 51.44
CA SER A 231 1.63 41.14 50.84
C SER A 231 1.67 41.87 49.49
N SER A 232 1.00 41.33 48.46
CA SER A 232 0.32 42.18 47.47
C SER A 232 -0.96 41.50 46.96
N ASN A 233 -2.07 42.17 47.28
CA ASN A 233 -3.41 41.86 46.82
C ASN A 233 -3.52 42.19 45.33
N LEU A 234 -3.82 41.21 44.46
CA LEU A 234 -4.44 41.48 43.15
C LEU A 234 -5.36 40.33 42.71
N LYS A 235 -6.65 40.63 42.86
CA LYS A 235 -7.88 40.03 42.31
C LYS A 235 -7.76 38.87 41.31
N ARG A 236 -8.22 37.73 41.80
CA ARG A 236 -8.85 36.59 41.11
C ARG A 236 -9.89 37.05 40.07
N ARG A 237 -9.64 36.80 38.77
CA ARG A 237 -10.67 36.80 37.72
C ARG A 237 -10.91 35.37 37.25
N LYS A 238 -12.04 34.81 37.70
CA LYS A 238 -12.57 33.50 37.33
C LYS A 238 -13.27 33.66 35.97
N SER A 239 -12.68 33.17 34.88
CA SER A 239 -13.38 33.01 33.60
C SER A 239 -13.75 31.55 33.42
N ARG A 240 -15.05 31.27 33.54
CA ARG A 240 -15.69 29.98 33.30
C ARG A 240 -16.12 29.99 31.83
N GLY A 241 -15.24 29.53 30.94
CA GLY A 241 -15.51 29.36 29.52
C GLY A 241 -15.56 27.88 29.19
N ASN A 242 -16.78 27.34 29.07
CA ASN A 242 -17.04 25.97 28.67
C ASN A 242 -16.94 25.89 27.13
N SER A 243 -15.80 25.49 26.60
CA SER A 243 -15.64 25.20 25.18
C SER A 243 -14.98 23.83 25.02
N LYS A 244 -15.78 22.85 24.60
CA LYS A 244 -15.32 21.57 24.05
C LYS A 244 -14.47 21.87 22.81
N ALA A 245 -13.18 22.10 23.01
CA ALA A 245 -12.21 22.20 21.93
C ALA A 245 -11.76 20.78 21.57
N ASN A 246 -11.94 20.41 20.29
CA ASN A 246 -11.30 19.25 19.69
C ASN A 246 -9.81 19.25 20.06
N GLN A 247 -9.39 18.29 20.89
CA GLN A 247 -7.97 18.01 21.11
C GLN A 247 -7.39 17.42 19.83
N HIS A 248 -6.97 18.30 18.92
CA HIS A 248 -5.98 17.97 17.92
C HIS A 248 -4.66 17.74 18.66
N ILE A 249 -4.29 16.47 18.81
CA ILE A 249 -3.03 16.07 19.43
C ILE A 249 -1.89 16.61 18.58
N PHE A 250 -1.15 17.54 19.17
CA PHE A 250 0.07 18.12 18.64
C PHE A 250 1.14 17.02 18.61
N TYR A 251 1.67 16.70 17.43
CA TYR A 251 2.90 15.91 17.31
C TYR A 251 4.07 16.89 17.23
N PRO A 252 4.76 17.23 18.33
CA PRO A 252 5.99 17.99 18.23
C PRO A 252 7.05 17.11 17.59
N SER A 253 7.48 17.49 16.39
CA SER A 253 8.70 17.02 15.77
C SER A 253 9.90 17.64 16.48
N ASN A 254 10.18 17.21 17.71
CA ASN A 254 11.45 17.46 18.35
C ASN A 254 12.33 16.24 18.17
N ALA A 255 13.22 16.34 17.18
CA ALA A 255 14.43 15.55 17.11
C ALA A 255 15.30 15.95 18.31
N SER A 256 15.22 15.18 19.40
CA SER A 256 16.20 15.27 20.49
C SER A 256 16.31 13.95 21.24
N SER A 257 17.56 13.49 21.34
CA SER A 257 18.10 12.37 22.11
C SER A 257 17.60 10.97 21.76
N ALA A 258 18.47 10.23 21.06
CA ALA A 258 18.43 8.78 20.98
C ALA A 258 18.39 8.17 22.39
N SER A 259 17.24 7.62 22.77
CA SER A 259 17.13 6.67 23.88
C SER A 259 17.88 5.38 23.50
N PRO A 260 18.46 4.64 24.48
CA PRO A 260 19.38 3.54 24.21
C PRO A 260 18.68 2.46 23.39
N THR A 261 19.44 1.82 22.50
CA THR A 261 18.97 0.83 21.53
C THR A 261 18.23 -0.33 22.21
N LEU A 262 16.91 -0.21 22.38
CA LEU A 262 16.06 -1.31 22.80
C LEU A 262 16.17 -2.42 21.74
N GLY A 263 16.45 -3.64 22.20
CA GLY A 263 16.46 -4.82 21.35
C GLY A 263 15.05 -5.14 20.82
N LEU A 264 14.97 -5.85 19.68
CA LEU A 264 13.70 -6.32 19.11
C LEU A 264 12.88 -7.13 20.13
N LEU A 265 13.53 -7.96 20.94
CA LEU A 265 12.87 -8.74 21.98
C LEU A 265 12.20 -7.86 23.04
N HIS A 266 12.82 -6.74 23.41
CA HIS A 266 12.21 -5.78 24.31
C HIS A 266 11.02 -5.05 23.68
N GLU A 267 11.09 -4.70 22.39
CA GLU A 267 9.93 -4.15 21.66
C GLU A 267 8.75 -5.14 21.67
N ILE A 268 9.01 -6.41 21.37
CA ILE A 268 7.99 -7.47 21.38
C ILE A 268 7.41 -7.64 22.78
N GLN A 269 8.26 -7.78 23.81
CA GLN A 269 7.82 -7.91 25.19
C GLN A 269 6.98 -6.72 25.64
N ALA A 270 7.40 -5.49 25.32
CA ALA A 270 6.67 -4.27 25.67
C ALA A 270 5.30 -4.22 25.00
N ILE A 271 5.20 -4.58 23.72
CA ILE A 271 3.93 -4.59 22.98
C ILE A 271 3.02 -5.70 23.50
N VAL A 272 3.54 -6.89 23.78
CA VAL A 272 2.74 -8.00 24.32
C VAL A 272 2.20 -7.64 25.71
N LEU A 273 3.04 -7.09 26.59
CA LEU A 273 2.62 -6.69 27.93
C LEU A 273 1.57 -5.56 27.89
N SER A 274 1.78 -4.55 27.05
CA SER A 274 0.84 -3.43 26.88
C SER A 274 -0.48 -3.89 26.27
N SER A 275 -0.41 -4.77 25.26
CA SER A 275 -1.60 -5.38 24.65
C SER A 275 -2.39 -6.20 25.65
N TRP A 276 -1.72 -6.95 26.54
CA TRP A 276 -2.38 -7.71 27.59
C TRP A 276 -3.12 -6.82 28.59
N ARG A 277 -2.50 -5.69 28.98
CA ARG A 277 -3.12 -4.70 29.87
C ARG A 277 -4.37 -4.05 29.24
N MET A 278 -4.32 -3.79 27.93
CA MET A 278 -5.40 -3.15 27.17
C MET A 278 -6.31 -4.14 26.42
N LYS A 279 -6.30 -5.42 26.80
CA LYS A 279 -6.93 -6.50 26.02
C LYS A 279 -8.40 -6.25 25.67
N TRP A 280 -9.18 -5.67 26.59
CA TRP A 280 -10.60 -5.41 26.37
C TRP A 280 -10.84 -4.25 25.39
N GLU A 281 -10.06 -3.18 25.50
CA GLU A 281 -10.14 -2.04 24.59
C GLU A 281 -9.72 -2.43 23.18
N LEU A 282 -8.62 -3.19 23.05
CA LEU A 282 -8.15 -3.71 21.77
C LEU A 282 -9.15 -4.70 21.18
N LEU A 283 -9.71 -5.61 21.99
CA LEU A 283 -10.70 -6.57 21.52
C LEU A 283 -11.95 -5.86 21.00
N VAL A 284 -12.50 -4.90 21.73
CA VAL A 284 -13.68 -4.14 21.27
C VAL A 284 -13.36 -3.36 20.01
N SER A 285 -12.23 -2.62 19.99
CA SER A 285 -11.83 -1.76 18.88
C SER A 285 -11.56 -2.55 17.59
N PHE A 286 -10.89 -3.69 17.68
CA PHE A 286 -10.51 -4.51 16.53
C PHE A 286 -11.45 -5.71 16.27
N SER A 287 -12.48 -5.91 17.09
CA SER A 287 -13.51 -6.94 16.84
C SER A 287 -14.10 -6.88 15.42
N PRO A 288 -14.32 -5.72 14.77
CA PRO A 288 -14.82 -5.69 13.40
C PRO A 288 -13.86 -6.36 12.40
N PHE A 289 -12.54 -6.20 12.56
CA PHE A 289 -11.54 -6.87 11.71
C PHE A 289 -11.58 -8.39 11.92
N PHE A 290 -11.76 -8.83 13.16
CA PHE A 290 -11.88 -10.25 13.49
C PHE A 290 -13.11 -10.89 12.84
N PHE A 291 -14.26 -10.22 12.82
CA PHE A 291 -15.45 -10.73 12.12
C PHE A 291 -15.25 -10.85 10.61
N VAL A 292 -14.56 -9.89 9.98
CA VAL A 292 -14.20 -9.98 8.55
C VAL A 292 -13.27 -11.16 8.30
N LEU A 293 -12.28 -11.39 9.17
CA LEU A 293 -11.40 -12.56 9.08
C LEU A 293 -12.19 -13.87 9.21
N LEU A 294 -13.09 -13.97 10.17
CA LEU A 294 -13.92 -15.16 10.37
C LEU A 294 -14.80 -15.45 9.15
N ALA A 295 -15.42 -14.41 8.59
CA ALA A 295 -16.21 -14.52 7.35
C ALA A 295 -15.34 -14.99 6.17
N PHE A 296 -14.11 -14.49 6.06
CA PHE A 296 -13.17 -14.93 5.03
C PHE A 296 -12.74 -16.40 5.22
N VAL A 297 -12.45 -16.83 6.45
CA VAL A 297 -12.14 -18.24 6.76
C VAL A 297 -13.33 -19.13 6.44
N ALA A 298 -14.55 -18.73 6.80
CA ALA A 298 -15.77 -19.46 6.43
C ALA A 298 -15.93 -19.56 4.91
N PHE A 299 -15.65 -18.48 4.17
CA PHE A 299 -15.61 -18.49 2.71
C PHE A 299 -14.57 -19.47 2.16
N LEU A 300 -13.35 -19.51 2.72
CA LEU A 300 -12.31 -20.46 2.28
C LEU A 300 -12.74 -21.92 2.49
N LEU A 301 -13.37 -22.22 3.63
CA LEU A 301 -13.89 -23.56 3.92
C LEU A 301 -15.02 -23.95 2.96
N TRP A 302 -15.87 -23.00 2.59
CA TRP A 302 -16.98 -23.23 1.66
C TRP A 302 -16.52 -23.33 0.20
N ASN A 303 -15.59 -22.48 -0.25
CA ASN A 303 -15.11 -22.42 -1.63
C ASN A 303 -14.01 -23.45 -1.94
N GLY A 304 -13.29 -23.93 -0.93
CA GLY A 304 -12.20 -24.90 -1.07
C GLY A 304 -10.90 -24.34 -1.68
N SER A 305 -10.85 -23.05 -2.02
CA SER A 305 -9.68 -22.37 -2.57
C SER A 305 -9.70 -20.87 -2.26
N VAL A 306 -8.54 -20.23 -2.37
CA VAL A 306 -8.41 -18.77 -2.20
C VAL A 306 -8.98 -18.02 -3.41
N VAL A 307 -8.76 -18.50 -4.63
CA VAL A 307 -9.34 -17.95 -5.88
C VAL A 307 -10.74 -18.50 -6.14
N LEU A 308 -11.58 -17.74 -6.84
CA LEU A 308 -12.92 -18.18 -7.25
C LEU A 308 -12.89 -19.05 -8.51
N GLY A 309 -12.36 -18.51 -9.60
CA GLY A 309 -12.16 -19.19 -10.88
C GLY A 309 -10.72 -19.63 -11.14
N ALA A 310 -10.51 -20.33 -12.26
CA ALA A 310 -9.21 -20.81 -12.76
C ALA A 310 -8.28 -21.41 -11.68
N LYS A 311 -8.83 -22.26 -10.80
CA LYS A 311 -8.15 -22.79 -9.59
C LYS A 311 -6.83 -23.50 -9.91
N GLU A 312 -6.80 -24.30 -10.97
CA GLU A 312 -5.62 -25.07 -11.38
C GLU A 312 -4.43 -24.19 -11.78
N ALA A 313 -4.70 -23.04 -12.43
CA ALA A 313 -3.67 -22.10 -12.87
C ALA A 313 -3.17 -21.18 -11.74
N HIS A 314 -3.82 -21.21 -10.57
CA HIS A 314 -3.53 -20.33 -9.44
C HIS A 314 -3.27 -21.13 -8.15
N ALA A 315 -2.74 -22.34 -8.29
CA ALA A 315 -2.32 -23.14 -7.15
C ALA A 315 -1.25 -22.39 -6.33
N VAL A 316 -1.34 -22.51 -5.00
CA VAL A 316 -0.39 -21.91 -4.08
C VAL A 316 0.99 -22.52 -4.33
N SER A 317 1.99 -21.68 -4.60
CA SER A 317 3.35 -22.12 -4.84
C SER A 317 4.32 -21.53 -3.81
N PRO A 318 5.41 -22.23 -3.46
CA PRO A 318 6.45 -21.67 -2.60
C PRO A 318 7.42 -20.79 -3.41
N HIS A 319 6.97 -19.70 -4.04
CA HIS A 319 7.81 -18.87 -4.90
C HIS A 319 8.63 -17.82 -4.12
N PHE A 320 9.53 -18.27 -3.24
CA PHE A 320 10.34 -17.39 -2.38
C PHE A 320 11.19 -16.36 -3.14
N ALA A 321 11.54 -16.62 -4.40
CA ALA A 321 12.25 -15.65 -5.24
C ALA A 321 11.47 -14.34 -5.48
N GLN A 322 10.13 -14.34 -5.35
CA GLN A 322 9.31 -13.13 -5.48
C GLN A 322 9.68 -12.05 -4.47
N ILE A 323 10.11 -12.42 -3.26
CA ILE A 323 10.59 -11.48 -2.24
C ILE A 323 11.87 -10.79 -2.71
N MET A 324 12.72 -11.50 -3.45
CA MET A 324 13.96 -10.95 -4.01
C MET A 324 13.65 -10.02 -5.20
N TYR A 325 12.75 -10.44 -6.09
CA TYR A 325 12.32 -9.63 -7.22
C TYR A 325 11.62 -8.34 -6.76
N PHE A 326 10.75 -8.44 -5.75
CA PHE A 326 10.10 -7.28 -5.16
C PHE A 326 11.10 -6.26 -4.61
N SER A 327 12.18 -6.70 -3.94
CA SER A 327 13.12 -5.77 -3.33
C SER A 327 13.87 -4.96 -4.36
N ILE A 328 14.38 -5.58 -5.42
CA ILE A 328 15.09 -4.85 -6.49
C ILE A 328 14.13 -3.96 -7.28
N VAL A 329 12.91 -4.44 -7.59
CA VAL A 329 11.94 -3.64 -8.34
C VAL A 329 11.51 -2.42 -7.53
N SER A 330 11.28 -2.59 -6.22
CA SER A 330 10.95 -1.48 -5.33
C SER A 330 12.08 -0.47 -5.22
N THR A 331 13.33 -0.92 -5.07
CA THR A 331 14.47 0.01 -4.98
C THR A 331 14.74 0.72 -6.30
N LEU A 332 14.48 0.09 -7.46
CA LEU A 332 14.58 0.73 -8.77
C LEU A 332 13.48 1.78 -8.99
N PHE A 333 12.23 1.50 -8.64
CA PHE A 333 11.16 2.51 -8.68
C PHE A 333 11.35 3.64 -7.66
N ALA A 334 12.17 3.43 -6.63
CA ALA A 334 12.58 4.43 -5.66
C ALA A 334 14.07 4.82 -5.80
N ALA A 335 14.67 4.65 -6.98
CA ALA A 335 16.12 4.73 -7.16
C ALA A 335 16.79 6.01 -6.60
N PRO A 336 16.22 7.22 -6.79
CA PRO A 336 16.79 8.45 -6.20
C PRO A 336 16.87 8.48 -4.66
N LEU A 337 16.26 7.50 -3.98
CA LEU A 337 16.28 7.34 -2.53
C LEU A 337 17.35 6.36 -2.08
N HIS A 338 17.51 5.27 -2.82
CA HIS A 338 18.40 4.18 -2.46
C HIS A 338 19.84 4.42 -2.92
N PHE A 339 20.02 4.96 -4.14
CA PHE A 339 21.33 5.08 -4.77
C PHE A 339 21.95 6.46 -4.56
N THR A 340 21.97 6.92 -3.31
CA THR A 340 22.68 8.15 -2.93
C THR A 340 23.96 7.81 -2.15
N ILE A 341 25.00 8.62 -2.33
CA ILE A 341 26.29 8.43 -1.64
C ILE A 341 26.08 8.43 -0.11
N GLY A 342 25.27 9.37 0.40
CA GLY A 342 24.96 9.46 1.82
C GLY A 342 24.28 8.21 2.37
N HIS A 343 23.30 7.65 1.65
CA HIS A 343 22.62 6.43 2.09
C HIS A 343 23.53 5.19 2.02
N ALA A 344 24.38 5.09 1.01
CA ALA A 344 25.38 4.03 0.92
C ALA A 344 26.37 4.08 2.09
N LEU A 345 26.84 5.27 2.46
CA LEU A 345 27.72 5.46 3.62
C LEU A 345 27.01 5.14 4.94
N ASP A 346 25.74 5.58 5.11
CA ASP A 346 24.91 5.25 6.28
C ASP A 346 24.77 3.73 6.46
N LEU A 347 24.55 3.01 5.35
CA LEU A 347 24.41 1.56 5.35
C LEU A 347 25.74 0.92 5.77
N PHE A 348 26.84 1.33 5.14
CA PHE A 348 28.18 0.82 5.43
C PHE A 348 28.58 1.06 6.89
N GLN A 349 28.37 2.26 7.42
CA GLN A 349 28.61 2.60 8.82
C GLN A 349 27.76 1.74 9.77
N SER A 350 26.51 1.45 9.41
CA SER A 350 25.63 0.57 10.21
C SER A 350 26.19 -0.84 10.34
N PHE A 351 26.75 -1.40 9.27
CA PHE A 351 27.43 -2.70 9.32
C PHE A 351 28.71 -2.65 10.14
N TRP A 352 29.46 -1.54 10.03
CA TRP A 352 30.74 -1.40 10.72
C TRP A 352 30.62 -1.15 12.23
N LYS A 353 29.50 -0.54 12.69
CA LYS A 353 29.25 -0.28 14.11
C LYS A 353 29.16 -1.56 14.93
N ASN A 354 28.49 -2.59 14.40
CA ASN A 354 28.39 -3.92 15.01
C ASN A 354 28.92 -4.99 14.03
N ARG A 355 30.23 -4.96 13.76
CA ARG A 355 30.86 -5.76 12.68
C ARG A 355 30.40 -7.22 12.66
N LEU A 356 30.51 -7.93 13.78
CA LEU A 356 30.16 -9.36 13.85
C LEU A 356 28.70 -9.62 13.47
N LEU A 357 27.76 -8.90 14.08
CA LEU A 357 26.33 -9.06 13.80
C LEU A 357 25.99 -8.62 12.37
N GLY A 358 26.60 -7.54 11.89
CA GLY A 358 26.43 -7.05 10.53
C GLY A 358 26.88 -8.07 9.49
N PHE A 359 28.09 -8.62 9.63
CA PHE A 359 28.60 -9.66 8.73
C PHE A 359 27.79 -10.95 8.80
N LEU A 360 27.35 -11.37 9.99
CA LEU A 360 26.49 -12.53 10.17
C LEU A 360 25.14 -12.34 9.46
N LEU A 361 24.51 -11.18 9.61
CA LEU A 361 23.24 -10.86 8.94
C LEU A 361 23.41 -10.83 7.42
N LEU A 362 24.50 -10.22 6.92
CA LEU A 362 24.80 -10.19 5.50
C LEU A 362 25.01 -11.60 4.94
N PHE A 363 25.77 -12.43 5.63
CA PHE A 363 26.00 -13.83 5.27
C PHE A 363 24.69 -14.64 5.24
N LEU A 364 23.89 -14.54 6.30
CA LEU A 364 22.61 -15.24 6.39
C LEU A 364 21.62 -14.78 5.31
N ALA A 365 21.53 -13.47 5.07
CA ALA A 365 20.70 -12.91 4.00
C ALA A 365 21.15 -13.39 2.62
N SER A 366 22.46 -13.48 2.38
CA SER A 366 23.03 -13.96 1.12
C SER A 366 22.74 -15.44 0.90
N ILE A 367 22.90 -16.29 1.93
CA ILE A 367 22.53 -17.71 1.87
C ILE A 367 21.03 -17.86 1.60
N ALA A 368 20.19 -17.16 2.36
CA ALA A 368 18.74 -17.24 2.18
C ALA A 368 18.32 -16.81 0.77
N SER A 369 18.95 -15.77 0.21
CA SER A 369 18.69 -15.27 -1.14
C SER A 369 19.16 -16.27 -2.20
N LEU A 370 20.34 -16.87 -2.03
CA LEU A 370 20.85 -17.94 -2.90
C LEU A 370 19.92 -19.16 -2.91
N LEU A 371 19.51 -19.64 -1.74
CA LEU A 371 18.58 -20.77 -1.62
C LEU A 371 17.22 -20.45 -2.26
N SER A 372 16.71 -19.23 -2.04
CA SER A 372 15.44 -18.76 -2.63
C SER A 372 15.48 -18.77 -4.16
N VAL A 373 16.57 -18.26 -4.76
CA VAL A 373 16.69 -18.20 -6.22
C VAL A 373 17.10 -19.55 -6.83
N HIS A 374 17.82 -20.39 -6.09
CA HIS A 374 18.21 -21.72 -6.57
C HIS A 374 17.01 -22.67 -6.63
N PHE A 375 16.27 -22.81 -5.53
CA PHE A 375 15.19 -23.80 -5.38
C PHE A 375 13.80 -23.24 -5.69
N PHE A 376 13.58 -21.94 -5.51
CA PHE A 376 12.23 -21.34 -5.51
C PHE A 376 12.09 -20.22 -6.53
N SER A 377 12.89 -20.24 -7.60
CA SER A 377 12.75 -19.38 -8.79
C SER A 377 11.91 -20.10 -9.85
N ILE A 378 10.60 -19.99 -9.76
CA ILE A 378 9.62 -20.73 -10.58
C ILE A 378 9.38 -20.02 -11.92
N ALA A 379 9.46 -20.77 -13.02
CA ALA A 379 9.12 -20.30 -14.36
C ALA A 379 7.68 -20.70 -14.68
N HIS A 380 6.71 -19.83 -14.42
CA HIS A 380 5.31 -20.15 -14.70
C HIS A 380 5.06 -20.29 -16.22
N PRO A 381 4.26 -21.24 -16.71
CA PRO A 381 3.99 -21.42 -18.15
C PRO A 381 3.49 -20.14 -18.84
N TYR A 382 2.61 -19.37 -18.21
CA TYR A 382 2.14 -18.09 -18.76
C TYR A 382 3.26 -17.05 -18.91
N LEU A 383 4.23 -17.03 -18.00
CA LEU A 383 5.41 -16.15 -18.11
C LEU A 383 6.27 -16.48 -19.32
N LEU A 384 6.31 -17.76 -19.72
CA LEU A 384 7.12 -18.24 -20.85
C LEU A 384 6.36 -18.18 -22.18
N ALA A 385 5.04 -18.18 -22.15
CA ALA A 385 4.19 -18.19 -23.34
C ALA A 385 3.81 -16.77 -23.81
N ASP A 386 3.71 -15.80 -22.89
CA ASP A 386 3.13 -14.50 -23.21
C ASP A 386 4.17 -13.37 -23.33
N ASN A 387 4.58 -13.08 -24.56
CA ASN A 387 5.55 -12.01 -24.84
C ASN A 387 4.96 -10.58 -24.82
N ARG A 388 3.68 -10.41 -24.48
CA ARG A 388 3.05 -9.09 -24.32
C ARG A 388 3.50 -8.39 -23.05
N HIS A 389 3.86 -9.14 -22.00
CA HIS A 389 4.23 -8.59 -20.69
C HIS A 389 5.72 -8.29 -20.59
N TYR A 390 6.09 -7.21 -19.88
CA TYR A 390 7.51 -6.91 -19.64
C TYR A 390 8.23 -7.95 -18.77
N THR A 391 7.47 -8.64 -17.91
CA THR A 391 8.00 -9.74 -17.08
C THR A 391 8.55 -10.88 -17.93
N PHE A 392 7.98 -11.17 -19.10
CA PHE A 392 8.53 -12.14 -20.06
C PHE A 392 9.96 -11.77 -20.47
N TYR A 393 10.18 -10.50 -20.82
CA TYR A 393 11.50 -10.03 -21.25
C TYR A 393 12.49 -9.94 -20.10
N LEU A 394 12.06 -9.53 -18.91
CA LEU A 394 12.91 -9.52 -17.72
C LEU A 394 13.34 -10.94 -17.36
N TRP A 395 12.41 -11.90 -17.40
CA TRP A 395 12.73 -13.31 -17.19
C TRP A 395 13.76 -13.78 -18.23
N ARG A 396 13.41 -13.69 -19.53
CA ARG A 396 14.21 -14.24 -20.62
C ARG A 396 15.56 -13.54 -20.82
N LYS A 397 15.62 -12.22 -20.72
CA LYS A 397 16.81 -11.42 -21.05
C LYS A 397 17.66 -10.99 -19.86
N ILE A 398 17.18 -11.18 -18.62
CA ILE A 398 17.95 -10.81 -17.42
C ILE A 398 18.12 -12.02 -16.51
N ILE A 399 17.03 -12.63 -16.03
CA ILE A 399 17.11 -13.68 -15.01
C ILE A 399 17.74 -14.96 -15.57
N ILE A 400 17.27 -15.43 -16.73
CA ILE A 400 17.72 -16.67 -17.37
C ILE A 400 18.64 -16.44 -18.58
N PHE A 401 19.12 -15.21 -18.81
CA PHE A 401 20.01 -14.89 -19.93
C PHE A 401 21.25 -15.80 -19.98
N HIS A 402 21.83 -16.07 -18.82
CA HIS A 402 22.86 -17.07 -18.62
C HIS A 402 22.58 -17.79 -17.29
N TRP A 403 22.97 -19.06 -17.16
CA TRP A 403 22.65 -19.88 -15.98
C TRP A 403 23.13 -19.26 -14.65
N SER A 404 24.19 -18.44 -14.71
CA SER A 404 24.76 -17.74 -13.56
C SER A 404 24.04 -16.44 -13.19
N MET A 405 23.25 -15.84 -14.09
CA MET A 405 22.69 -14.48 -13.89
C MET A 405 21.77 -14.40 -12.67
N LYS A 406 20.93 -15.42 -12.47
CA LYS A 406 20.04 -15.47 -11.30
C LYS A 406 20.82 -15.40 -9.97
N TYR A 407 22.04 -15.95 -9.91
CA TYR A 407 22.90 -15.87 -8.72
C TYR A 407 23.67 -14.54 -8.66
N LEU A 408 24.10 -14.01 -9.81
CA LEU A 408 24.78 -12.71 -9.88
C LEU A 408 23.89 -11.55 -9.40
N LEU A 409 22.56 -11.72 -9.44
CA LEU A 409 21.60 -10.76 -8.92
C LEU A 409 21.49 -10.77 -7.38
N VAL A 410 21.99 -11.81 -6.69
CA VAL A 410 21.87 -11.95 -5.22
C VAL A 410 22.42 -10.76 -4.44
N PRO A 411 23.63 -10.25 -4.71
CA PRO A 411 24.14 -9.08 -4.00
C PRO A 411 23.22 -7.86 -4.12
N PHE A 412 22.54 -7.69 -5.25
CA PHE A 412 21.59 -6.59 -5.48
C PHE A 412 20.29 -6.79 -4.71
N TYR A 413 19.77 -8.01 -4.61
CA TYR A 413 18.59 -8.34 -3.79
C TYR A 413 18.86 -8.08 -2.30
N VAL A 414 20.03 -8.52 -1.83
CA VAL A 414 20.46 -8.36 -0.45
C VAL A 414 20.65 -6.89 -0.11
N TYR A 415 21.40 -6.15 -0.94
CA TYR A 415 21.53 -4.69 -0.80
C TYR A 415 20.16 -4.01 -0.75
N SER A 416 19.24 -4.39 -1.66
CA SER A 416 17.92 -3.77 -1.75
C SER A 416 17.11 -3.93 -0.47
N TRP A 417 17.09 -5.13 0.13
CA TRP A 417 16.42 -5.36 1.41
C TRP A 417 17.05 -4.59 2.57
N PHE A 418 18.38 -4.61 2.68
CA PHE A 418 19.07 -3.82 3.72
C PHE A 418 18.78 -2.33 3.56
N SER A 419 18.73 -1.84 2.33
CA SER A 419 18.41 -0.46 1.99
C SER A 419 16.97 -0.09 2.39
N ILE A 420 15.98 -0.93 2.05
CA ILE A 420 14.58 -0.77 2.46
C ILE A 420 14.45 -0.76 3.99
N PHE A 421 15.02 -1.75 4.68
CA PHE A 421 14.95 -1.84 6.14
C PHE A 421 15.64 -0.67 6.82
N ARG A 422 16.74 -0.16 6.27
CA ARG A 422 17.40 1.04 6.80
C ARG A 422 16.52 2.27 6.70
N LEU A 423 15.80 2.46 5.58
CA LEU A 423 14.89 3.60 5.43
C LEU A 423 13.66 3.49 6.34
N LEU A 424 13.06 2.30 6.44
CA LEU A 424 11.92 2.07 7.34
C LEU A 424 12.33 2.19 8.81
N GLY A 425 13.52 1.72 9.18
CA GLY A 425 14.04 1.82 10.54
C GLY A 425 14.36 3.25 11.00
N LYS A 426 14.36 4.24 10.10
CA LYS A 426 14.48 5.67 10.47
C LYS A 426 13.14 6.26 10.97
N THR A 427 12.00 5.62 10.69
CA THR A 427 10.66 6.15 10.97
C THR A 427 9.79 5.22 11.80
N ARG A 428 9.98 3.91 11.67
CA ARG A 428 9.13 2.88 12.26
C ARG A 428 9.94 1.94 13.14
N MET A 429 9.24 1.37 14.11
CA MET A 429 9.77 0.36 15.01
C MET A 429 10.20 -0.90 14.23
N ARG A 430 11.11 -1.68 14.80
CA ARG A 430 11.61 -2.91 14.15
C ARG A 430 10.49 -3.92 13.99
N ILE A 431 9.63 -4.05 15.00
CA ILE A 431 8.44 -4.92 14.94
C ILE A 431 7.50 -4.58 13.79
N TRP A 432 7.22 -3.29 13.55
CA TRP A 432 6.36 -2.86 12.44
C TRP A 432 6.99 -3.24 11.09
N THR A 433 8.32 -3.08 10.98
CA THR A 433 9.08 -3.45 9.77
C THR A 433 9.04 -4.96 9.51
N LEU A 434 9.07 -5.78 10.57
CA LEU A 434 8.89 -7.24 10.46
C LEU A 434 7.48 -7.61 10.04
N VAL A 435 6.44 -6.99 10.63
CA VAL A 435 5.05 -7.22 10.25
C VAL A 435 4.82 -6.84 8.78
N TYR A 436 5.43 -5.75 8.30
CA TYR A 436 5.43 -5.38 6.89
C TYR A 436 6.12 -6.43 6.00
N PHE A 437 7.30 -6.91 6.40
CA PHE A 437 8.03 -7.95 5.66
C PHE A 437 7.23 -9.25 5.56
N PHE A 438 6.61 -9.70 6.66
CA PHE A 438 5.77 -10.91 6.67
C PHE A 438 4.48 -10.74 5.87
N ALA A 439 3.82 -9.57 5.95
CA ALA A 439 2.64 -9.29 5.13
C ALA A 439 2.99 -9.31 3.63
N THR A 440 4.11 -8.68 3.25
CA THR A 440 4.63 -8.71 1.88
C THR A 440 4.93 -10.14 1.44
N SER A 441 5.60 -10.92 2.29
CA SER A 441 5.93 -12.34 2.03
C SER A 441 4.68 -13.20 1.85
N ALA A 442 3.66 -13.01 2.69
CA ALA A 442 2.40 -13.76 2.65
C ALA A 442 1.57 -13.47 1.39
N VAL A 443 1.74 -12.30 0.75
CA VAL A 443 1.10 -12.00 -0.54
C VAL A 443 1.94 -12.51 -1.71
N LEU A 444 3.26 -12.36 -1.66
CA LEU A 444 4.13 -12.59 -2.80
C LEU A 444 4.63 -14.02 -2.95
N ILE A 445 4.96 -14.73 -1.86
CA ILE A 445 5.47 -16.11 -1.95
C ILE A 445 4.42 -17.03 -2.61
N PRO A 446 3.12 -17.00 -2.22
CA PRO A 446 2.13 -17.89 -2.80
C PRO A 446 1.92 -17.72 -4.30
N ALA A 447 2.23 -16.54 -4.85
CA ALA A 447 1.95 -16.18 -6.24
C ALA A 447 2.97 -16.83 -7.19
N PRO A 448 2.57 -17.83 -8.01
CA PRO A 448 3.49 -18.55 -8.89
C PRO A 448 3.98 -17.72 -10.07
N LEU A 449 3.18 -16.75 -10.50
CA LEU A 449 3.46 -15.90 -11.65
C LEU A 449 4.13 -14.61 -11.20
N ILE A 450 5.23 -14.25 -11.86
CA ILE A 450 5.87 -12.94 -11.68
C ILE A 450 5.00 -11.89 -12.36
N GLU A 451 4.24 -11.16 -11.56
CA GLU A 451 3.48 -10.00 -11.99
C GLU A 451 3.76 -8.81 -11.08
N PHE A 452 4.23 -7.71 -11.67
CA PHE A 452 4.55 -6.51 -10.91
C PHE A 452 3.33 -5.91 -10.22
N ARG A 453 2.12 -6.16 -10.72
CA ARG A 453 0.85 -5.74 -10.12
C ARG A 453 0.77 -6.03 -8.61
N TYR A 454 1.23 -7.19 -8.17
CA TYR A 454 1.24 -7.59 -6.76
C TYR A 454 2.20 -6.78 -5.88
N TYR A 455 3.17 -6.08 -6.48
CA TYR A 455 4.13 -5.23 -5.77
C TYR A 455 3.56 -3.88 -5.38
N THR A 456 2.43 -3.47 -5.97
CA THR A 456 1.84 -2.14 -5.80
C THR A 456 1.53 -1.82 -4.33
N ILE A 457 0.75 -2.64 -3.64
CA ILE A 457 0.36 -2.37 -2.25
C ILE A 457 1.58 -2.37 -1.29
N PRO A 458 2.47 -3.39 -1.30
CA PRO A 458 3.69 -3.32 -0.50
C PRO A 458 4.51 -2.05 -0.78
N PHE A 459 4.68 -1.69 -2.06
CA PHE A 459 5.44 -0.50 -2.46
C PHE A 459 4.84 0.78 -1.86
N TYR A 460 3.51 0.94 -1.91
CA TYR A 460 2.82 2.08 -1.32
C TYR A 460 3.03 2.16 0.20
N PHE A 461 2.89 1.03 0.91
CA PHE A 461 3.16 1.02 2.35
C PHE A 461 4.62 1.33 2.67
N PHE A 462 5.56 0.80 1.90
CA PHE A 462 6.98 1.14 2.02
C PHE A 462 7.21 2.65 1.85
N ILE A 463 6.81 3.23 0.71
CA ILE A 463 7.16 4.62 0.38
C ILE A 463 6.47 5.63 1.30
N LEU A 464 5.21 5.37 1.71
CA LEU A 464 4.46 6.23 2.64
C LEU A 464 5.11 6.31 4.02
N HIS A 465 5.82 5.25 4.44
CA HIS A 465 6.44 5.17 5.76
C HIS A 465 7.92 5.55 5.77
N THR A 466 8.52 6.01 4.67
CA THR A 466 9.91 6.47 4.65
C THR A 466 10.07 7.92 5.16
N SER A 467 11.22 8.32 5.72
CA SER A 467 11.50 9.69 6.22
C SER A 467 12.15 10.60 5.17
N ILE A 468 11.60 10.65 3.96
CA ILE A 468 12.22 11.43 2.89
C ILE A 468 11.53 12.78 2.76
N ASN A 469 12.21 13.80 3.27
CA ASN A 469 11.76 15.18 3.21
C ASN A 469 12.40 15.96 2.05
N ASP A 470 13.38 15.37 1.36
CA ASP A 470 14.05 16.03 0.24
C ASP A 470 13.16 16.09 -1.00
N SER A 471 12.79 17.31 -1.40
CA SER A 471 11.95 17.54 -2.57
C SER A 471 12.67 17.22 -3.88
N ARG A 472 14.01 17.24 -3.92
CA ARG A 472 14.77 16.92 -5.14
C ARG A 472 14.66 15.43 -5.48
N SER A 473 14.85 14.54 -4.51
CA SER A 473 14.63 13.11 -4.71
C SER A 473 13.22 12.81 -5.22
N TRP A 474 12.18 13.43 -4.65
CA TRP A 474 10.80 13.24 -5.10
C TRP A 474 10.55 13.76 -6.52
N LEU A 475 11.17 14.87 -6.90
CA LEU A 475 11.11 15.37 -8.28
C LEU A 475 11.78 14.39 -9.25
N LEU A 476 12.95 13.84 -8.90
CA LEU A 476 13.63 12.83 -9.72
C LEU A 476 12.81 11.54 -9.87
N ILE A 477 12.13 11.10 -8.81
CA ILE A 477 11.18 9.98 -8.87
C ILE A 477 10.02 10.31 -9.82
N GLY A 478 9.46 11.53 -9.72
CA GLY A 478 8.39 11.98 -10.61
C GLY A 478 8.81 11.99 -12.08
N ILE A 479 10.04 12.43 -12.38
CA ILE A 479 10.61 12.38 -13.73
C ILE A 479 10.75 10.93 -14.19
N LEU A 480 11.36 10.06 -13.37
CA LEU A 480 11.51 8.63 -13.67
C LEU A 480 10.16 7.99 -14.02
N TYR A 481 9.14 8.23 -13.20
CA TYR A 481 7.79 7.69 -13.42
C TYR A 481 7.16 8.22 -14.69
N THR A 482 7.30 9.52 -14.95
CA THR A 482 6.77 10.13 -16.19
C THR A 482 7.42 9.51 -17.43
N VAL A 483 8.74 9.30 -17.42
CA VAL A 483 9.45 8.65 -18.54
C VAL A 483 8.98 7.21 -18.74
N LEU A 484 8.89 6.43 -17.66
CA LEU A 484 8.41 5.04 -17.74
C LEU A 484 6.96 4.95 -18.23
N ASN A 485 6.07 5.81 -17.71
CA ASN A 485 4.68 5.87 -18.14
C ASN A 485 4.54 6.27 -19.61
N ALA A 486 5.27 7.29 -20.05
CA ALA A 486 5.27 7.70 -21.44
C ALA A 486 5.77 6.58 -22.36
N PHE A 487 6.86 5.91 -22.00
CA PHE A 487 7.39 4.77 -22.74
C PHE A 487 6.37 3.62 -22.82
N THR A 488 5.87 3.17 -21.66
CA THR A 488 4.95 2.04 -21.60
C THR A 488 3.63 2.32 -22.31
N MET A 489 3.04 3.50 -22.11
CA MET A 489 1.82 3.89 -22.83
C MET A 489 2.05 4.02 -24.33
N THR A 490 3.19 4.52 -24.77
CA THR A 490 3.54 4.59 -26.20
C THR A 490 3.65 3.20 -26.81
N MET A 491 4.31 2.26 -26.12
CA MET A 491 4.41 0.87 -26.55
C MET A 491 3.04 0.21 -26.63
N PHE A 492 2.17 0.44 -25.63
CA PHE A 492 0.81 -0.09 -25.60
C PHE A 492 -0.07 0.45 -26.74
N LEU A 493 -0.06 1.77 -26.97
CA LEU A 493 -0.96 2.43 -27.93
C LEU A 493 -0.47 2.33 -29.38
N PHE A 494 0.82 2.52 -29.62
CA PHE A 494 1.37 2.77 -30.95
C PHE A 494 2.32 1.69 -31.47
N ARG A 495 2.62 0.65 -30.69
CA ARG A 495 3.40 -0.52 -31.13
C ARG A 495 2.60 -1.83 -31.04
N PRO A 496 1.42 -1.92 -31.69
CA PRO A 496 0.71 -3.19 -31.80
C PRO A 496 1.48 -4.20 -32.66
N PHE A 497 1.22 -5.48 -32.45
CA PHE A 497 1.74 -6.57 -33.26
C PHE A 497 0.70 -7.69 -33.39
N HIS A 498 0.98 -8.68 -34.25
CA HIS A 498 0.09 -9.82 -34.49
C HIS A 498 0.85 -11.12 -34.26
N TRP A 499 0.11 -12.15 -33.86
CA TRP A 499 0.59 -13.52 -33.80
C TRP A 499 -0.14 -14.33 -34.86
N ASP A 500 0.57 -15.24 -35.53
CA ASP A 500 -0.02 -16.08 -36.58
C ASP A 500 -1.09 -17.05 -36.05
N HIS A 501 -1.06 -17.34 -34.75
CA HIS A 501 -1.88 -18.36 -34.09
C HIS A 501 -2.98 -17.80 -33.17
N VAL A 502 -3.05 -16.48 -32.96
CA VAL A 502 -4.10 -15.83 -32.14
C VAL A 502 -4.71 -14.69 -32.93
N PRO A 503 -6.04 -14.69 -33.14
CA PRO A 503 -6.70 -13.59 -33.84
C PRO A 503 -6.66 -12.30 -33.02
N GLY A 504 -6.62 -11.16 -33.73
CA GLY A 504 -6.69 -9.83 -33.13
C GLY A 504 -5.33 -9.21 -32.82
N VAL A 505 -5.39 -7.92 -32.48
CA VAL A 505 -4.22 -7.07 -32.24
C VAL A 505 -3.65 -7.32 -30.84
N GLN A 506 -2.36 -7.62 -30.77
CA GLN A 506 -1.61 -7.75 -29.52
C GLN A 506 -0.86 -6.45 -29.21
N ARG A 507 -0.69 -6.14 -27.92
CA ARG A 507 -0.08 -4.90 -27.41
C ARG A 507 0.80 -5.18 -26.19
N PHE A 508 1.89 -4.44 -26.05
CA PHE A 508 2.75 -4.55 -24.88
C PHE A 508 2.10 -3.96 -23.63
N ILE A 509 2.20 -4.66 -22.51
CA ILE A 509 1.62 -4.32 -21.21
C ILE A 509 2.62 -4.62 -20.07
N TRP A 510 2.38 -4.05 -18.88
CA TRP A 510 3.17 -4.29 -17.67
C TRP A 510 3.23 -5.76 -17.26
#